data_AF-A0A8J5G169-F1
#
_entry.id   AF-A0A8J5G169-F1
#
_cell.length_a   1.000
_cell.length_b   1.000
_cell.length_c   1.000
_cell.angle_alpha   90.00
_cell.angle_beta   90.00
_cell.angle_gamma   90.00
#
_symmetry.space_group_name_H-M   'P 1'
#
loop_
_entity.id
_entity.type
_entity.pdbx_description
1 polymer ?
#
loop_
_entity_poly.entity_id
_entity_poly.type
_entity_poly.pdbx_seq_one_letter_code
_entity_poly.pdbx_strand_id
1 'polypeptide(L)'
;MRDAADAEALKPVLPWAAEKSFDGVGEDYKRATVYNNKPAIFYTEEEVSGMSNAFRFALIGKFLESRSNQMTIIQSFANLWLSSFYNIRFMRFGHVFIHLSSIEDMARIWTRGFGV
;
A
#
# COMPACT_ATOMS: atom_id res chain seq x y z
N MET A 1 -59.15 9.93 6.81
CA MET A 1 -58.65 9.55 5.47
C MET A 1 -57.60 10.56 5.08
N ARG A 2 -56.41 10.07 4.70
CA ARG A 2 -55.27 10.76 4.05
C ARG A 2 -54.42 11.69 4.92
N ASP A 3 -53.09 11.66 4.92
CA ASP A 3 -52.09 10.75 4.35
C ASP A 3 -50.77 10.98 5.13
N ALA A 4 -49.94 9.93 5.17
CA ALA A 4 -48.58 9.93 5.69
C ALA A 4 -47.58 10.46 4.65
N ALA A 5 -46.39 10.85 5.14
CA ALA A 5 -45.16 11.13 4.38
C ALA A 5 -45.22 12.43 3.54
N ASP A 6 -44.21 13.28 3.49
CA ASP A 6 -42.86 12.91 3.11
C ASP A 6 -41.79 13.64 3.90
N ALA A 7 -40.86 12.83 4.39
CA ALA A 7 -39.61 13.25 5.00
C ALA A 7 -38.80 14.06 3.96
N GLU A 8 -38.71 15.36 4.20
CA GLU A 8 -37.81 16.24 3.47
C GLU A 8 -36.39 15.72 3.63
N ALA A 9 -35.85 15.20 2.52
CA ALA A 9 -34.55 14.58 2.45
C ALA A 9 -33.48 15.55 2.93
N LEU A 10 -32.98 15.32 4.16
CA LEU A 10 -31.81 15.99 4.71
C LEU A 10 -30.61 15.71 3.78
N LYS A 11 -30.35 16.64 2.86
CA LYS A 11 -29.10 16.67 2.09
C LYS A 11 -27.94 16.80 3.08
N PRO A 12 -26.88 15.97 2.97
CA PRO A 12 -25.82 16.01 3.94
C PRO A 12 -25.09 17.36 3.90
N VAL A 13 -24.99 18.00 5.07
CA VAL A 13 -24.46 19.35 5.33
C VAL A 13 -22.93 19.45 5.18
N LEU A 14 -22.24 18.37 4.80
CA LEU A 14 -20.79 18.31 4.83
C LEU A 14 -20.20 18.18 3.42
N PRO A 15 -19.21 19.02 3.04
CA PRO A 15 -18.63 19.03 1.68
C PRO A 15 -17.85 17.75 1.31
N TRP A 16 -17.58 16.86 2.28
CA TRP A 16 -16.98 15.54 2.04
C TRP A 16 -18.02 14.41 1.96
N ALA A 17 -19.28 14.67 2.31
CA ALA A 17 -20.38 13.71 2.23
C ALA A 17 -21.05 13.69 0.86
N ALA A 18 -20.62 14.55 -0.07
CA ALA A 18 -20.82 14.29 -1.48
C ALA A 18 -19.99 13.04 -1.82
N GLU A 19 -20.65 11.94 -2.17
CA GLU A 19 -20.02 10.81 -2.85
C GLU A 19 -19.32 11.38 -4.08
N LYS A 20 -18.02 11.65 -3.95
CA LYS A 20 -17.17 11.90 -5.11
C LYS A 20 -17.04 10.56 -5.79
N SER A 21 -17.91 10.29 -6.76
CA SER A 21 -17.61 9.30 -7.77
C SER A 21 -16.28 9.71 -8.40
N PHE A 22 -15.28 8.85 -8.23
CA PHE A 22 -14.00 9.01 -8.90
C PHE A 22 -14.20 8.52 -10.34
N ASP A 23 -14.96 9.28 -11.12
CA ASP A 23 -15.24 8.97 -12.52
C ASP A 23 -14.02 9.37 -13.35
N GLY A 24 -13.06 8.44 -13.47
CA GLY A 24 -11.92 8.62 -14.35
C GLY A 24 -10.74 7.76 -13.97
N VAL A 25 -10.79 6.48 -14.33
CA VAL A 25 -9.72 5.62 -14.90
C VAL A 25 -10.24 4.18 -14.81
N GLY A 26 -10.27 3.48 -15.95
CA GLY A 26 -10.95 2.19 -16.12
C GLY A 26 -10.24 1.01 -15.45
N GLU A 27 -10.45 0.84 -14.15
CA GLU A 27 -10.36 -0.46 -13.47
C GLU A 27 -11.56 -0.62 -12.53
N ASP A 28 -12.05 -1.86 -12.37
CA ASP A 28 -13.22 -2.21 -11.55
C ASP A 28 -12.98 -1.93 -10.05
N TYR A 29 -13.07 -0.67 -9.63
CA TYR A 29 -12.93 -0.30 -8.24
C TYR A 29 -14.15 -0.77 -7.44
N LYS A 30 -13.91 -1.61 -6.42
CA LYS A 30 -14.95 -2.08 -5.50
C LYS A 30 -15.65 -0.93 -4.80
N ARG A 31 -16.98 -1.00 -4.78
CA ARG A 31 -17.82 0.00 -4.11
C ARG A 31 -17.52 0.03 -2.61
N ALA A 32 -17.26 1.23 -2.09
CA ALA A 32 -17.13 1.45 -0.66
C ALA A 32 -18.47 1.18 0.04
N THR A 33 -18.40 0.52 1.19
CA THR A 33 -19.49 0.15 2.09
C THR A 33 -19.23 0.78 3.47
N VAL A 34 -20.13 0.61 4.43
CA VAL A 34 -19.96 1.18 5.77
C VAL A 34 -19.60 0.07 6.76
N TYR A 35 -18.47 0.21 7.47
CA TYR A 35 -18.08 -0.61 8.61
C TYR A 35 -17.79 0.30 9.80
N ASN A 36 -18.47 0.08 10.94
CA ASN A 36 -18.35 0.93 12.14
C ASN A 36 -18.49 2.44 11.86
N ASN A 37 -19.51 2.83 11.09
CA ASN A 37 -19.76 4.22 10.66
C ASN A 37 -18.61 4.86 9.87
N LYS A 38 -17.72 4.06 9.29
CA LYS A 38 -16.61 4.51 8.43
C LYS A 38 -16.71 3.86 7.05
N PRO A 39 -16.35 4.58 5.98
CA PRO A 39 -16.27 3.98 4.65
C PRO A 39 -15.17 2.91 4.64
N ALA A 40 -15.51 1.72 4.16
CA ALA A 40 -14.66 0.53 4.12
C ALA A 40 -14.86 -0.23 2.81
N ILE A 41 -13.79 -0.89 2.34
CA ILE A 41 -13.82 -1.77 1.17
C ILE A 41 -13.50 -3.17 1.67
N PHE A 42 -14.34 -4.14 1.33
CA PHE A 42 -14.14 -5.53 1.71
C PHE A 42 -13.45 -6.31 0.59
N TYR A 43 -12.44 -7.06 0.98
CA TYR A 43 -11.71 -7.98 0.10
C TYR A 43 -11.92 -9.40 0.59
N THR A 44 -12.08 -10.32 -0.36
CA THR A 44 -12.06 -11.76 -0.09
C THR A 44 -10.62 -12.22 0.10
N GLU A 45 -10.44 -13.38 0.71
CA GLU A 45 -9.11 -13.95 0.91
C GLU A 45 -8.40 -14.24 -0.41
N GLU A 46 -9.13 -14.67 -1.44
CA GLU A 46 -8.61 -14.93 -2.78
C GLU A 46 -8.06 -13.66 -3.44
N GLU A 47 -8.76 -12.53 -3.28
CA GLU A 47 -8.30 -11.23 -3.81
C GLU A 47 -7.10 -10.71 -3.04
N VAL A 48 -7.08 -10.86 -1.72
CA VAL A 48 -5.92 -10.52 -0.89
C VAL A 48 -4.72 -11.36 -1.31
N SER A 49 -4.92 -12.66 -1.52
CA SER A 49 -3.90 -13.57 -2.02
C SER A 49 -3.39 -13.14 -3.40
N GLY A 50 -4.28 -12.83 -4.34
CA GLY A 50 -3.93 -12.30 -5.66
C GLY A 50 -3.11 -11.02 -5.61
N MET A 51 -3.51 -10.06 -4.78
CA MET A 51 -2.77 -8.81 -4.56
C MET A 51 -1.41 -9.06 -3.90
N SER A 52 -1.34 -9.97 -2.93
CA SER A 52 -0.11 -10.31 -2.21
C SER A 52 0.93 -11.00 -3.09
N ASN A 53 0.49 -11.73 -4.10
CA ASN A 53 1.39 -12.48 -4.99
C ASN A 53 2.38 -11.56 -5.72
N ALA A 54 1.95 -10.34 -6.09
CA ALA A 54 2.82 -9.33 -6.69
C ALA A 54 3.96 -8.88 -5.76
N PHE A 55 3.77 -9.04 -4.45
CA PHE A 55 4.68 -8.61 -3.40
C PHE A 55 5.34 -9.77 -2.65
N ARG A 56 5.33 -10.98 -3.22
CA ARG A 56 5.83 -12.20 -2.57
C ARG A 56 7.28 -12.10 -2.07
N PHE A 57 8.11 -11.32 -2.74
CA PHE A 57 9.51 -11.07 -2.37
C PHE A 57 9.77 -9.59 -2.06
N ALA A 58 8.74 -8.88 -1.60
CA ALA A 58 8.89 -7.50 -1.14
C ALA A 58 9.33 -7.45 0.32
N LEU A 59 10.30 -6.59 0.61
CA LEU A 59 10.76 -6.28 1.96
C LEU A 59 10.40 -4.83 2.28
N ILE A 60 9.82 -4.62 3.46
CA ILE A 60 9.54 -3.29 4.00
C ILE A 60 10.41 -3.09 5.23
N GLY A 61 11.27 -2.08 5.18
CA GLY A 61 12.16 -1.71 6.27
C GLY A 61 11.90 -0.30 6.76
N LYS A 62 12.31 -0.01 7.99
CA LYS A 62 12.37 1.35 8.54
C LYS A 62 13.79 1.61 9.03
N PHE A 63 14.39 2.68 8.54
CA PHE A 63 15.66 3.14 9.08
C PHE A 63 15.42 3.92 10.38
N LEU A 64 16.19 3.57 11.43
CA LEU A 64 16.12 4.22 12.74
C LEU A 64 16.55 5.69 12.64
N GLU A 65 17.49 5.98 11.74
CA GLU A 65 17.97 7.33 11.51
C GLU A 65 17.27 7.95 10.30
N SER A 66 16.49 9.01 10.56
CA SER A 66 15.66 9.76 9.60
C SER A 66 16.44 10.31 8.39
N ARG A 67 17.78 10.33 8.44
CA ARG A 67 18.67 10.85 7.39
C ARG A 67 19.73 9.86 6.93
N SER A 68 19.44 8.56 6.96
CA SER A 68 20.28 7.62 6.23
C SER A 68 20.27 8.04 4.74
N ASN A 69 21.44 8.44 4.24
CA ASN A 69 21.57 8.98 2.89
C ASN A 69 21.12 7.89 1.90
N GLN A 70 20.16 8.22 1.03
CA GLN A 70 19.64 7.29 0.03
C GLN A 70 20.78 6.66 -0.78
N MET A 71 21.83 7.43 -1.06
CA MET A 71 23.03 6.93 -1.74
C MET A 71 23.74 5.84 -0.93
N THR A 72 23.90 6.01 0.38
CA THR A 72 24.53 5.01 1.24
C THR A 72 23.74 3.71 1.22
N ILE A 73 22.41 3.80 1.30
CA ILE A 73 21.53 2.63 1.22
C ILE A 73 21.71 1.94 -0.14
N ILE A 74 21.64 2.70 -1.24
CA ILE A 74 21.83 2.16 -2.59
C ILE A 74 23.21 1.49 -2.73
N GLN A 75 24.27 2.09 -2.17
CA GLN A 75 25.62 1.50 -2.16
C GLN A 75 25.68 0.22 -1.34
N SER A 76 25.04 0.16 -0.17
CA SER A 76 24.93 -1.07 0.62
C SER A 76 24.25 -2.19 -0.17
N PHE A 77 23.20 -1.87 -0.93
CA PHE A 77 22.55 -2.84 -1.82
C PHE A 77 23.42 -3.26 -3.01
N ALA A 78 24.20 -2.35 -3.59
CA ALA A 78 25.17 -2.70 -4.62
C ALA A 78 26.25 -3.67 -4.08
N ASN A 79 26.68 -3.47 -2.82
CA ASN A 79 27.65 -4.33 -2.15
C ASN A 79 27.11 -5.71 -1.74
N LEU A 80 25.81 -5.97 -1.88
CA LEU A 80 25.21 -7.29 -1.61
C LEU A 80 25.31 -8.26 -2.79
N TRP A 81 25.75 -7.80 -3.98
CA TRP A 81 25.93 -8.63 -5.18
C TRP A 81 24.67 -9.46 -5.48
N LEU A 82 23.53 -8.77 -5.51
CA LEU A 82 22.25 -9.39 -5.86
C LEU A 82 22.30 -9.87 -7.31
N SER A 83 21.83 -11.08 -7.54
CA SER A 83 21.92 -11.73 -8.86
C SER A 83 20.83 -11.26 -9.82
N SER A 84 19.67 -10.92 -9.28
CA SER A 84 18.48 -10.61 -10.04
C SER A 84 18.13 -9.12 -9.99
N PHE A 85 17.17 -8.72 -10.81
CA PHE A 85 16.63 -7.37 -10.77
C PHE A 85 16.02 -7.07 -9.39
N TYR A 86 16.26 -5.86 -8.91
CA TYR A 86 15.66 -5.35 -7.68
C TYR A 86 15.25 -3.89 -7.86
N ASN A 87 14.20 -3.49 -7.14
CA ASN A 87 13.70 -2.12 -7.14
C ASN A 87 13.64 -1.59 -5.71
N ILE A 88 14.29 -0.46 -5.45
CA ILE A 88 14.28 0.21 -4.14
C ILE A 88 13.44 1.48 -4.26
N ARG A 89 12.40 1.59 -3.44
CA ARG A 89 11.57 2.78 -3.30
C ARG A 89 11.66 3.33 -1.89
N PHE A 90 12.01 4.60 -1.78
CA PHE A 90 12.00 5.31 -0.52
C PHE A 90 10.60 5.89 -0.28
N MET A 91 10.02 5.57 0.87
CA MET A 91 8.74 6.08 1.32
C MET A 91 8.95 7.14 2.41
N ARG A 92 7.89 7.86 2.78
CA ARG A 92 7.97 8.89 3.82
C ARG A 92 8.40 8.30 5.17
N PHE A 93 9.02 9.14 6.01
CA PHE A 93 9.43 8.81 7.38
C PHE A 93 10.51 7.72 7.51
N GLY A 94 11.42 7.63 6.53
CA GLY A 94 12.56 6.70 6.57
C GLY A 94 12.17 5.25 6.31
N HIS A 95 11.01 5.00 5.72
CA HIS A 95 10.62 3.68 5.28
C HIS A 95 11.21 3.39 3.90
N VAL A 96 11.61 2.14 3.68
CA VAL A 96 12.07 1.66 2.37
C VAL A 96 11.27 0.44 1.99
N PHE A 97 10.91 0.41 0.71
CA PHE A 97 10.25 -0.69 0.06
C PHE A 97 11.22 -1.28 -0.96
N ILE A 98 11.56 -2.55 -0.81
CA ILE A 98 12.50 -3.24 -1.70
C ILE A 98 11.71 -4.38 -2.34
N HIS A 99 11.66 -4.40 -3.66
CA HIS A 99 11.07 -5.50 -4.43
C HIS A 99 12.18 -6.31 -5.07
N LEU A 100 12.15 -7.62 -4.84
CA LEU A 100 13.13 -8.57 -5.35
C LEU A 100 12.44 -9.50 -6.35
N SER A 101 13.20 -9.98 -7.34
CA SER A 101 12.70 -11.00 -8.28
C SER A 101 13.00 -12.43 -7.83
N SER A 102 13.89 -12.63 -6.85
CA SER A 102 14.35 -13.95 -6.41
C SER A 102 14.34 -14.10 -4.89
N ILE A 103 13.97 -15.30 -4.43
CA ILE A 103 14.04 -15.70 -3.03
C ILE A 103 15.47 -15.85 -2.53
N GLU A 104 16.42 -16.18 -3.41
CA GLU A 104 17.83 -16.32 -3.06
C GLU A 104 18.43 -14.97 -2.66
N ASP A 105 18.08 -13.92 -3.40
CA ASP A 105 18.50 -12.55 -3.12
C ASP A 105 17.87 -12.05 -1.81
N MET A 106 16.63 -12.44 -1.52
CA MET A 106 15.97 -12.17 -0.24
C MET A 106 16.72 -12.84 0.92
N ALA A 107 17.12 -14.10 0.76
CA ALA A 107 17.90 -14.84 1.75
C ALA A 107 19.30 -14.23 1.95
N ARG A 108 19.94 -13.74 0.87
CA ARG A 108 21.24 -13.04 0.95
C ARG A 108 21.16 -11.76 1.77
N ILE A 109 20.10 -10.96 1.58
CA ILE A 109 19.87 -9.74 2.38
C ILE A 109 19.74 -10.10 3.86
N TRP A 110 18.98 -11.15 4.17
CA TRP A 110 18.79 -11.60 5.54
C TRP A 110 20.05 -12.15 6.20
N THR A 111 20.90 -12.84 5.44
CA THR A 111 22.09 -13.52 5.99
C THR A 111 23.32 -12.64 6.07
N ARG A 112 23.55 -11.75 5.10
CA ARG A 112 24.70 -10.83 5.10
C ARG A 112 24.49 -9.62 6.00
N GLY A 113 23.23 -9.27 6.27
CA GLY A 113 22.87 -8.06 7.00
C GLY A 113 23.26 -6.79 6.24
N PHE A 114 22.70 -5.67 6.67
CA PHE A 114 23.22 -4.36 6.26
C PHE A 114 24.43 -4.09 7.15
N GLY A 115 25.64 -4.33 6.63
CA GLY A 115 26.86 -3.90 7.29
C GLY A 115 26.83 -2.38 7.38
N VAL A 116 26.51 -1.86 8.57
CA VAL A 116 26.70 -0.47 8.96
C VAL A 116 28.09 -0.36 9.59
#